data_AF-A0A7S2Y3N3-F1
#
_entry.id   AF-A0A7S2Y3N3-F1
#
_cell.length_a   1.000
_cell.length_b   1.000
_cell.length_c   1.000
_cell.angle_alpha   90.00
_cell.angle_beta   90.00
_cell.angle_gamma   90.00
#
_symmetry.space_group_name_H-M   'P 1'
#
loop_
_entity.id
_entity.type
_entity.pdbx_description
1 polymer ?
#
loop_
_entity_poly.entity_id
_entity_poly.type
_entity_poly.pdbx_seq_one_letter_code
_entity_poly.pdbx_strand_id
1 'polypeptide(L)'
;MQLPEMGDLPHMWTEDTPRGDPLLSFSFQEQTYGFFLFSLPMWVELLTFIVAEACLAALIGVLIYYSVVLHANTSTAYLVGFGVFLPFWIFAPQAAVHAMGISNKIFLFCICVISPTTSLFRITEAIFGFTPPHAKKSVGAYALYFGSPMLLICDPKTQKHVKASWSRIFWHLRRFVTYLFFAGMYQSLFALFPSFFPSFGGPTPDDWHSWEQIRNPWMWKDTILVAILFQVYLGAFGEGLIFFTTLVTQKQTIMLMENPMFESKSPSDFWGRRWNLLVHYCLKNGVYKPVRKMGGTALMAVLSSFLASGLFHEWILPTVFHDNAKLTFGTTSLFFVWQAVLISVEYSPLAKNDKSFLGFVSKLPLPVRTALVVISGAPLGHWFVDSYVHSEFFPQGQMVLMAILLTDKA
;
A
#
# COMPACT_ATOMS: atom_id res chain seq x y z
N MET A 1 15.80 -18.64 -32.03
CA MET A 1 15.29 -17.95 -30.84
C MET A 1 16.25 -18.28 -29.71
N GLN A 2 17.33 -17.51 -29.59
CA GLN A 2 18.28 -17.68 -28.49
C GLN A 2 17.64 -17.07 -27.25
N LEU A 3 17.49 -17.86 -26.18
CA LEU A 3 17.21 -17.33 -24.86
C LEU A 3 18.39 -16.41 -24.47
N PRO A 4 18.15 -15.24 -23.87
CA PRO A 4 19.23 -14.36 -23.43
C PRO A 4 20.17 -15.13 -22.49
N GLU A 5 21.47 -14.90 -22.64
CA GLU A 5 22.49 -15.39 -21.70
C GLU A 5 22.07 -14.98 -20.28
N MET A 6 22.05 -15.96 -19.35
CA MET A 6 21.80 -15.74 -17.91
C MET A 6 23.00 -15.03 -17.27
N GLY A 7 23.32 -13.82 -17.74
CA GLY A 7 24.41 -12.97 -17.28
C GLY A 7 24.02 -12.06 -16.10
N ASP A 8 22.74 -11.71 -15.98
CA ASP A 8 22.20 -10.93 -14.87
C ASP A 8 21.14 -11.75 -14.16
N LEU A 9 21.20 -11.83 -12.82
CA LEU A 9 20.23 -12.58 -12.04
C LEU A 9 18.80 -12.10 -12.35
N PRO A 10 17.81 -13.01 -12.44
CA PRO A 10 16.49 -12.71 -12.99
C PRO A 10 15.71 -11.58 -12.29
N HIS A 11 16.12 -11.15 -11.09
CA HIS A 11 15.40 -10.17 -10.26
C HIS A 11 15.99 -8.74 -10.28
N MET A 12 17.00 -8.45 -11.11
CA MET A 12 17.65 -7.13 -11.12
C MET A 12 16.83 -6.01 -11.78
N TRP A 13 15.83 -6.36 -12.61
CA TRP A 13 14.92 -5.47 -13.37
C TRP A 13 15.19 -3.97 -13.18
N THR A 14 15.92 -3.37 -14.10
CA THR A 14 16.23 -1.92 -14.09
C THR A 14 15.38 -1.19 -15.13
N GLU A 15 15.36 0.14 -15.09
CA GLU A 15 14.70 0.94 -16.14
C GLU A 15 15.25 0.65 -17.54
N ASP A 16 16.53 0.28 -17.65
CA ASP A 16 17.21 -0.09 -18.89
C ASP A 16 16.96 -1.54 -19.34
N THR A 17 16.23 -2.35 -18.55
CA THR A 17 15.99 -3.74 -18.90
C THR A 17 15.06 -3.82 -20.12
N PRO A 18 15.47 -4.46 -21.25
CA PRO A 18 14.74 -4.39 -22.50
C PRO A 18 13.31 -4.92 -22.38
N ARG A 19 12.34 -4.13 -22.86
CA ARG A 19 10.91 -4.52 -22.86
C ARG A 19 10.41 -5.13 -24.17
N GLY A 20 11.28 -5.22 -25.17
CA GLY A 20 10.91 -5.55 -26.55
C GLY A 20 10.38 -4.34 -27.32
N ASP A 21 9.98 -4.55 -28.57
CA ASP A 21 9.57 -3.46 -29.45
C ASP A 21 8.26 -2.78 -28.99
N PRO A 22 8.13 -1.45 -29.13
CA PRO A 22 6.88 -0.76 -28.84
C PRO A 22 5.77 -1.20 -29.81
N LEU A 23 4.53 -1.28 -29.30
CA LEU A 23 3.35 -1.57 -30.15
C LEU A 23 3.10 -0.48 -31.18
N LEU A 24 3.36 0.77 -30.79
CA LEU A 24 3.16 1.98 -31.59
C LEU A 24 4.24 2.98 -31.20
N SER A 25 4.80 3.69 -32.17
CA SER A 25 5.76 4.77 -31.93
C SER A 25 5.26 6.08 -32.53
N PHE A 26 5.57 7.20 -31.87
CA PHE A 26 5.23 8.54 -32.34
C PHE A 26 6.25 9.56 -31.83
N SER A 27 6.36 10.69 -32.51
CA SER A 27 7.21 11.80 -32.07
C SER A 27 6.37 12.88 -31.41
N PHE A 28 6.84 13.41 -30.28
CA PHE A 28 6.23 14.50 -29.55
C PHE A 28 7.32 15.34 -28.89
N GLN A 29 7.25 16.68 -29.00
CA GLN A 29 8.27 17.60 -28.43
C GLN A 29 9.72 17.20 -28.77
N GLU A 30 10.00 16.89 -30.04
CA GLU A 30 11.33 16.49 -30.55
C GLU A 30 11.89 15.17 -29.97
N GLN A 31 11.09 14.44 -29.19
CA GLN A 31 11.44 13.12 -28.65
C GLN A 31 10.57 12.04 -29.30
N THR A 32 11.12 10.82 -29.39
CA THR A 32 10.38 9.66 -29.89
C THR A 32 9.89 8.82 -28.71
N TYR A 33 8.59 8.56 -28.71
CA TYR A 33 7.92 7.77 -27.69
C TYR A 33 7.35 6.50 -28.28
N GLY A 34 7.37 5.43 -27.50
CA GLY A 34 6.77 4.14 -27.80
C GLY A 34 5.69 3.79 -26.78
N PHE A 35 4.59 3.17 -27.21
CA PHE A 35 3.61 2.55 -26.34
C PHE A 35 4.01 1.09 -26.07
N PHE A 36 4.41 0.80 -24.84
CA PHE A 36 4.89 -0.52 -24.42
C PHE A 36 3.82 -1.25 -23.61
N LEU A 37 3.79 -2.58 -23.75
CA LEU A 37 3.06 -3.46 -22.85
C LEU A 37 3.86 -3.69 -21.56
N PHE A 38 3.19 -4.22 -20.53
CA PHE A 38 3.86 -4.65 -19.31
C PHE A 38 4.77 -5.86 -19.57
N SER A 39 5.85 -5.98 -18.81
CA SER A 39 6.77 -7.13 -18.86
C SER A 39 6.14 -8.37 -18.23
N LEU A 40 5.70 -9.33 -19.05
CA LEU A 40 5.15 -10.59 -18.54
C LEU A 40 6.15 -11.41 -17.70
N PRO A 41 7.44 -11.55 -18.09
CA PRO A 41 8.41 -12.26 -17.26
C PRO A 41 8.58 -11.64 -15.86
N MET A 42 8.62 -10.31 -15.77
CA MET A 42 8.70 -9.60 -14.49
C MET A 42 7.47 -9.88 -13.61
N TRP A 43 6.27 -9.87 -14.19
CA TRP A 43 5.04 -10.22 -13.47
C TRP A 43 5.03 -11.67 -12.97
N VAL A 44 5.51 -12.62 -13.77
CA VAL A 44 5.60 -14.04 -13.38
C VAL A 44 6.56 -14.23 -12.21
N GLU A 45 7.73 -13.58 -12.27
CA GLU A 45 8.71 -13.67 -11.19
C GLU A 45 8.19 -12.99 -9.90
N LEU A 46 7.64 -11.78 -10.01
CA LEU A 46 7.05 -11.07 -8.88
C LEU A 46 5.95 -11.90 -8.20
N LEU A 47 5.07 -12.52 -8.99
CA LEU A 47 4.02 -13.40 -8.48
C LEU A 47 4.61 -14.63 -7.79
N THR A 48 5.72 -15.18 -8.31
CA THR A 48 6.41 -16.32 -7.71
C THR A 48 6.91 -15.98 -6.30
N PHE A 49 7.52 -14.81 -6.12
CA PHE A 49 7.95 -14.33 -4.80
C PHE A 49 6.77 -14.13 -3.85
N ILE A 50 5.68 -13.49 -4.31
CA ILE A 50 4.48 -13.26 -3.48
C ILE A 50 3.86 -14.59 -3.04
N VAL A 51 3.79 -15.60 -3.92
CA VAL A 51 3.27 -16.93 -3.58
C VAL A 51 4.19 -17.65 -2.59
N ALA A 52 5.50 -17.62 -2.82
CA ALA A 52 6.47 -18.22 -1.90
C ALA A 52 6.37 -17.61 -0.50
N GLU A 53 6.26 -16.29 -0.41
CA GLU A 53 6.11 -15.59 0.85
C GLU A 53 4.76 -15.89 1.53
N ALA A 54 3.66 -15.95 0.78
CA ALA A 54 2.35 -16.34 1.31
C ALA A 54 2.37 -17.78 1.88
N CYS A 55 3.07 -18.70 1.22
CA CYS A 55 3.30 -20.06 1.72
C CYS A 55 4.12 -20.07 3.01
N LEU A 56 5.22 -19.31 3.06
CA LEU A 56 6.02 -19.16 4.28
C LEU A 56 5.19 -18.56 5.42
N ALA A 57 4.40 -17.53 5.14
CA ALA A 57 3.50 -16.93 6.10
C ALA A 57 2.47 -17.94 6.62
N ALA A 58 1.87 -18.76 5.76
CA ALA A 58 0.95 -19.82 6.19
C ALA A 58 1.63 -20.83 7.11
N LEU A 59 2.87 -21.25 6.82
CA LEU A 59 3.66 -22.15 7.66
C LEU A 59 3.97 -21.54 9.03
N ILE A 60 4.38 -20.27 9.08
CA ILE A 60 4.60 -19.54 10.33
C ILE A 60 3.28 -19.37 11.08
N GLY A 61 2.18 -19.16 10.36
CA GLY A 61 0.82 -19.12 10.91
C GLY A 61 0.46 -20.38 11.69
N VAL A 62 0.91 -21.57 11.26
CA VAL A 62 0.75 -22.82 12.02
C VAL A 62 1.42 -22.73 13.38
N LEU A 63 2.66 -22.22 13.44
CA LEU A 63 3.39 -22.06 14.70
C LEU A 63 2.70 -21.04 15.61
N ILE A 64 2.31 -19.89 15.06
CA ILE A 64 1.59 -18.83 15.78
C ILE A 64 0.26 -19.35 16.33
N TYR A 65 -0.45 -20.23 15.60
CA TYR A 65 -1.70 -20.81 16.06
C TYR A 65 -1.52 -21.53 17.41
N TYR A 66 -0.54 -22.43 17.48
CA TYR A 66 -0.30 -23.23 18.67
C TYR A 66 0.28 -22.41 19.83
N SER A 67 1.22 -21.51 19.56
CA SER A 67 1.94 -20.82 20.63
C SER A 67 1.31 -19.48 21.06
N VAL A 68 0.53 -18.82 20.19
CA VAL A 68 -0.07 -17.50 20.45
C VAL A 68 -1.59 -17.58 20.47
N VAL A 69 -2.22 -18.10 19.41
CA VAL A 69 -3.70 -18.02 19.26
C VAL A 69 -4.41 -18.84 20.34
N LEU A 70 -3.97 -20.08 20.60
CA LEU A 70 -4.54 -20.92 21.65
C LEU A 70 -4.26 -20.41 23.06
N HIS A 71 -3.28 -19.53 23.22
CA HIS A 71 -2.84 -18.96 24.50
C HIS A 71 -3.06 -17.44 24.57
N ALA A 72 -3.96 -16.88 23.77
CA ALA A 72 -4.12 -15.44 23.64
C ALA A 72 -4.40 -14.74 24.99
N ASN A 73 -3.89 -13.52 25.16
CA ASN A 73 -3.94 -12.74 26.42
C ASN A 73 -3.17 -13.34 27.61
N THR A 74 -2.24 -14.27 27.37
CA THR A 74 -1.35 -14.81 28.42
C THR A 74 0.07 -14.27 28.26
N SER A 75 0.85 -14.24 29.34
CA SER A 75 2.26 -13.83 29.30
C SER A 75 3.07 -14.62 28.28
N THR A 76 2.78 -15.91 28.11
CA THR A 76 3.42 -16.75 27.08
C THR A 76 3.15 -16.23 25.67
N ALA A 77 1.89 -15.91 25.35
CA ALA A 77 1.54 -15.35 24.04
C ALA A 77 2.19 -13.97 23.81
N TYR A 78 2.28 -13.13 24.84
CA TYR A 78 3.01 -11.86 24.76
C TYR A 78 4.51 -12.09 24.49
N LEU A 79 5.17 -12.95 25.26
CA LEU A 79 6.60 -13.23 25.13
C LEU A 79 6.94 -13.84 23.76
N VAL A 80 6.17 -14.82 23.30
CA VAL A 80 6.41 -15.47 22.01
C VAL A 80 6.05 -14.55 20.84
N GLY A 81 4.92 -13.85 20.93
CA GLY A 81 4.48 -12.93 19.89
C GLY A 81 5.42 -11.74 19.69
N PHE A 82 5.75 -11.03 20.77
CA PHE A 82 6.67 -9.88 20.74
C PHE A 82 8.15 -10.27 20.67
N GLY A 83 8.55 -11.40 21.25
CA GLY A 83 9.95 -11.80 21.33
C GLY A 83 10.45 -12.65 20.16
N VAL A 84 9.55 -13.32 19.42
CA VAL A 84 9.93 -14.23 18.32
C VAL A 84 9.30 -13.82 17.00
N PHE A 85 7.97 -13.81 16.91
CA PHE A 85 7.31 -13.66 15.61
C PHE A 85 7.33 -12.22 15.07
N LEU A 86 7.14 -11.21 15.91
CA LEU A 86 7.27 -9.82 15.45
C LEU A 86 8.70 -9.51 14.97
N PRO A 87 9.78 -9.81 15.73
CA PRO A 87 11.15 -9.62 15.25
C PRO A 87 11.43 -10.38 13.96
N PHE A 88 10.93 -11.62 13.81
CA PHE A 88 11.07 -12.35 12.56
C PHE A 88 10.55 -11.55 11.36
N TRP A 89 9.32 -11.04 11.43
CA TRP A 89 8.73 -10.29 10.32
C TRP A 89 9.33 -8.89 10.13
N ILE A 90 9.99 -8.33 11.14
CA ILE A 90 10.72 -7.07 11.04
C ILE A 90 12.04 -7.25 10.29
N PHE A 91 12.79 -8.32 10.59
CA PHE A 91 14.18 -8.46 10.11
C PHE A 91 14.37 -9.49 8.99
N ALA A 92 13.66 -10.62 9.03
CA ALA A 92 13.92 -11.74 8.13
C ALA A 92 13.61 -11.42 6.65
N PRO A 93 12.49 -10.75 6.29
CA PRO A 93 12.23 -10.37 4.90
C PRO A 93 13.33 -9.48 4.32
N GLN A 94 13.82 -8.51 5.11
CA GLN A 94 14.89 -7.60 4.70
C GLN A 94 16.21 -8.35 4.44
N ALA A 95 16.58 -9.23 5.38
CA ALA A 95 17.78 -10.05 5.25
C ALA A 95 17.69 -10.98 4.03
N ALA A 96 16.50 -11.54 3.76
CA ALA A 96 16.27 -12.42 2.62
C ALA A 96 16.43 -11.67 1.28
N VAL A 97 15.81 -10.50 1.11
CA VAL A 97 15.93 -9.74 -0.15
C VAL A 97 17.36 -9.26 -0.41
N HIS A 98 18.08 -8.86 0.64
CA HIS A 98 19.49 -8.49 0.54
C HIS A 98 20.37 -9.68 0.17
N ALA A 99 20.16 -10.84 0.81
CA ALA A 99 20.88 -12.07 0.50
C ALA A 99 20.60 -12.57 -0.94
N MET A 100 19.41 -12.29 -1.46
CA MET A 100 19.04 -12.62 -2.83
C MET A 100 19.57 -11.61 -3.86
N GLY A 101 20.02 -10.42 -3.44
CA GLY A 101 20.49 -9.38 -4.36
C GLY A 101 19.38 -8.55 -5.01
N ILE A 102 18.16 -8.56 -4.46
CA ILE A 102 17.01 -7.83 -5.03
C ILE A 102 17.19 -6.32 -4.80
N SER A 103 17.33 -5.56 -5.87
CA SER A 103 17.49 -4.10 -5.85
C SER A 103 16.27 -3.33 -6.39
N ASN A 104 15.46 -3.97 -7.24
CA ASN A 104 14.27 -3.36 -7.84
C ASN A 104 13.25 -2.97 -6.76
N LYS A 105 12.82 -1.70 -6.76
CA LYS A 105 11.94 -1.08 -5.76
C LYS A 105 10.53 -1.66 -5.76
N ILE A 106 10.01 -2.12 -6.91
CA ILE A 106 8.70 -2.77 -6.98
C ILE A 106 8.76 -4.15 -6.32
N PHE A 107 9.81 -4.93 -6.57
CA PHE A 107 10.03 -6.21 -5.90
C PHE A 107 10.23 -6.03 -4.40
N LEU A 108 11.11 -5.12 -4.00
CA LEU A 108 11.33 -4.78 -2.60
C LEU A 108 10.04 -4.33 -1.91
N PHE A 109 9.23 -3.49 -2.56
CA PHE A 109 7.95 -3.08 -2.02
C PHE A 109 7.00 -4.27 -1.85
N CYS A 110 6.86 -5.13 -2.87
CA CYS A 110 5.93 -6.26 -2.78
C CYS A 110 6.33 -7.28 -1.71
N ILE A 111 7.63 -7.64 -1.65
CA ILE A 111 8.16 -8.66 -0.75
C ILE A 111 8.30 -8.12 0.68
N CYS A 112 8.83 -6.90 0.86
CA CYS A 112 9.08 -6.38 2.21
C CYS A 112 7.87 -5.69 2.83
N VAL A 113 6.83 -5.33 2.05
CA VAL A 113 5.67 -4.60 2.57
C VAL A 113 4.45 -5.50 2.72
N ILE A 114 3.99 -6.21 1.69
CA ILE A 114 2.64 -6.81 1.70
C ILE A 114 2.44 -7.82 2.83
N SER A 115 3.18 -8.92 2.80
CA SER A 115 3.06 -9.99 3.80
C SER A 115 3.62 -9.58 5.16
N PRO A 116 4.76 -8.85 5.26
CA PRO A 116 5.27 -8.43 6.55
C PRO A 116 4.32 -7.47 7.27
N THR A 117 3.73 -6.49 6.57
CA THR A 117 2.73 -5.59 7.17
C THR A 117 1.55 -6.35 7.75
N THR A 118 0.93 -7.19 6.94
CA THR A 118 -0.27 -7.93 7.37
C THR A 118 0.06 -8.89 8.50
N SER A 119 1.23 -9.53 8.47
CA SER A 119 1.71 -10.44 9.50
C SER A 119 1.94 -9.74 10.84
N LEU A 120 2.62 -8.58 10.86
CA LEU A 120 2.88 -7.82 12.08
C LEU A 120 1.58 -7.44 12.80
N PHE A 121 0.59 -6.94 12.05
CA PHE A 121 -0.71 -6.60 12.64
C PHE A 121 -1.54 -7.82 13.04
N ARG A 122 -1.50 -8.92 12.26
CA ARG A 122 -2.20 -10.17 12.60
C ARG A 122 -1.61 -10.87 13.83
N ILE A 123 -0.30 -10.76 14.04
CA ILE A 123 0.37 -11.22 15.27
C ILE A 123 -0.13 -10.40 16.46
N THR A 124 -0.14 -9.07 16.34
CA THR A 124 -0.61 -8.19 17.42
C THR A 124 -2.09 -8.44 17.73
N GLU A 125 -2.92 -8.56 16.70
CA GLU A 125 -4.31 -8.99 16.81
C GLU A 125 -4.44 -10.33 17.56
N ALA A 126 -3.57 -11.31 17.29
CA ALA A 126 -3.58 -12.61 17.96
C ALA A 126 -3.17 -12.53 19.44
N ILE A 127 -2.09 -11.80 19.75
CA ILE A 127 -1.58 -11.62 21.12
C ILE A 127 -2.69 -11.07 22.04
N PHE A 128 -3.42 -10.05 21.58
CA PHE A 128 -4.51 -9.41 22.34
C PHE A 128 -5.87 -10.14 22.21
N GLY A 129 -5.89 -11.30 21.54
CA GLY A 129 -7.05 -12.19 21.42
C GLY A 129 -8.14 -11.73 20.45
N PHE A 130 -7.85 -10.77 19.58
CA PHE A 130 -8.79 -10.22 18.60
C PHE A 130 -8.87 -11.02 17.29
N THR A 131 -8.09 -12.11 17.15
CA THR A 131 -8.17 -12.98 15.96
C THR A 131 -9.62 -13.38 15.66
N PRO A 132 -10.03 -13.39 14.38
CA PRO A 132 -11.43 -13.58 14.02
C PRO A 132 -11.93 -14.98 14.36
N PRO A 133 -13.21 -15.15 14.75
CA PRO A 133 -13.73 -16.46 15.12
C PRO A 133 -13.59 -17.52 14.02
N HIS A 134 -13.81 -17.14 12.75
CA HIS A 134 -13.64 -18.06 11.61
C HIS A 134 -12.21 -18.57 11.45
N ALA A 135 -11.19 -17.75 11.77
CA ALA A 135 -9.79 -18.14 11.67
C ALA A 135 -9.37 -19.07 12.83
N LYS A 136 -9.99 -18.95 14.02
CA LYS A 136 -9.69 -19.79 15.19
C LYS A 136 -10.17 -21.24 15.07
N LYS A 137 -11.08 -21.53 14.13
CA LYS A 137 -11.77 -22.84 14.02
C LYS A 137 -10.84 -24.03 13.86
N SER A 138 -9.71 -23.85 13.18
CA SER A 138 -8.70 -24.88 13.01
C SER A 138 -7.36 -24.25 12.63
N VAL A 139 -6.28 -25.02 12.79
CA VAL A 139 -4.95 -24.60 12.34
C VAL A 139 -4.92 -24.25 10.86
N GLY A 140 -5.60 -25.01 9.99
CA GLY A 140 -5.69 -24.72 8.55
C GLY A 140 -6.47 -23.44 8.24
N ALA A 141 -7.52 -23.14 8.99
CA ALA A 141 -8.26 -21.89 8.83
C ALA A 141 -7.40 -20.68 9.24
N TYR A 142 -6.61 -20.82 10.31
CA TYR A 142 -5.70 -19.76 10.73
C TYR A 142 -4.51 -19.60 9.78
N ALA A 143 -3.89 -20.69 9.31
CA ALA A 143 -2.81 -20.65 8.34
C ALA A 143 -3.25 -19.94 7.05
N LEU A 144 -4.46 -20.23 6.55
CA LEU A 144 -5.02 -19.51 5.40
C LEU A 144 -5.27 -18.03 5.72
N TYR A 145 -5.85 -17.71 6.89
CA TYR A 145 -6.07 -16.33 7.30
C TYR A 145 -4.77 -15.55 7.38
N PHE A 146 -3.73 -16.15 7.96
CA PHE A 146 -2.45 -15.52 8.21
C PHE A 146 -1.59 -15.39 6.94
N GLY A 147 -1.55 -16.42 6.10
CA GLY A 147 -0.76 -16.42 4.87
C GLY A 147 -1.43 -15.74 3.68
N SER A 148 -2.74 -15.48 3.73
CA SER A 148 -3.43 -14.81 2.62
C SER A 148 -3.02 -13.33 2.53
N PRO A 149 -2.48 -12.87 1.39
CA PRO A 149 -2.07 -11.47 1.23
C PRO A 149 -3.27 -10.53 1.30
N MET A 150 -4.44 -11.00 0.86
CA MET A 150 -5.70 -10.26 0.92
C MET A 150 -6.65 -10.84 1.99
N LEU A 151 -7.50 -10.01 2.58
CA LEU A 151 -8.49 -10.47 3.57
C LEU A 151 -9.68 -11.13 2.87
N LEU A 152 -9.90 -12.41 3.17
CA LEU A 152 -11.03 -13.19 2.68
C LEU A 152 -12.32 -12.80 3.40
N ILE A 153 -13.40 -12.61 2.66
CA ILE A 153 -14.72 -12.28 3.21
C ILE A 153 -15.32 -13.53 3.86
N CYS A 154 -15.78 -13.35 5.09
CA CYS A 154 -16.56 -14.32 5.84
C CYS A 154 -17.95 -13.76 6.12
N ASP A 155 -18.97 -14.59 5.91
CA ASP A 155 -20.34 -14.25 6.31
C ASP A 155 -20.41 -14.16 7.84
N PRO A 156 -20.90 -13.04 8.40
CA PRO A 156 -20.89 -12.82 9.84
C PRO A 156 -21.81 -13.77 10.62
N LYS A 157 -22.87 -14.29 9.99
CA LYS A 157 -23.84 -15.20 10.62
C LYS A 157 -23.32 -16.64 10.60
N THR A 158 -22.85 -17.11 9.44
CA THR A 158 -22.44 -18.51 9.26
C THR A 158 -20.97 -18.76 9.59
N GLN A 159 -20.15 -17.70 9.68
CA GLN A 159 -18.70 -17.78 9.86
C GLN A 159 -18.02 -18.65 8.79
N LYS A 160 -18.61 -18.73 7.59
CA LYS A 160 -18.05 -19.42 6.42
C LYS A 160 -17.58 -18.39 5.41
N HIS A 161 -16.55 -18.76 4.64
CA HIS A 161 -16.09 -17.92 3.54
C HIS A 161 -17.16 -17.80 2.46
N VAL A 162 -17.29 -16.60 1.90
CA VAL A 162 -18.16 -16.36 0.76
C VAL A 162 -17.46 -16.88 -0.50
N LYS A 163 -18.09 -17.83 -1.20
CA LYS A 163 -17.55 -18.37 -2.46
C LYS A 163 -17.55 -17.30 -3.55
N ALA A 164 -16.49 -17.30 -4.38
CA ALA A 164 -16.42 -16.46 -5.56
C ALA A 164 -17.05 -17.18 -6.76
N SER A 165 -17.90 -16.47 -7.51
CA SER A 165 -18.38 -16.93 -8.81
C SER A 165 -17.33 -16.65 -9.90
N TRP A 166 -17.39 -17.36 -11.02
CA TRP A 166 -16.57 -17.06 -12.20
C TRP A 166 -16.81 -15.64 -12.74
N SER A 167 -18.05 -15.15 -12.67
CA SER A 167 -18.37 -13.76 -13.01
C SER A 167 -17.62 -12.76 -12.13
N ARG A 168 -17.46 -13.06 -10.84
CA ARG A 168 -16.70 -12.23 -9.91
C ARG A 168 -15.19 -12.28 -10.18
N ILE A 169 -14.65 -13.46 -10.47
CA ILE A 169 -13.24 -13.63 -10.86
C ILE A 169 -12.93 -12.83 -12.13
N PHE A 170 -13.76 -12.95 -13.16
CA PHE A 170 -13.60 -12.19 -14.41
C PHE A 170 -13.76 -10.69 -14.20
N TRP A 171 -14.64 -10.26 -13.30
CA TRP A 171 -14.78 -8.85 -12.92
C TRP A 171 -13.49 -8.29 -12.31
N HIS A 172 -12.82 -9.04 -11.43
CA HIS A 172 -11.53 -8.63 -10.88
C HIS A 172 -10.41 -8.63 -11.94
N LEU A 173 -10.38 -9.62 -12.85
CA LEU A 173 -9.44 -9.62 -13.98
C LEU A 173 -9.60 -8.36 -14.84
N ARG A 174 -10.84 -8.03 -15.22
CA ARG A 174 -11.13 -6.81 -15.98
C ARG A 174 -10.67 -5.57 -15.22
N ARG A 175 -10.95 -5.47 -13.92
CA ARG A 175 -10.50 -4.34 -13.09
C ARG A 175 -8.99 -4.25 -13.03
N PHE A 176 -8.29 -5.36 -12.81
CA PHE A 176 -6.85 -5.40 -12.78
C PHE A 176 -6.25 -4.85 -14.08
N VAL A 177 -6.67 -5.35 -15.24
CA VAL A 177 -6.23 -4.84 -16.55
C VAL A 177 -6.59 -3.36 -16.74
N THR A 178 -7.78 -2.95 -16.30
CA THR A 178 -8.22 -1.55 -16.37
C THR A 178 -7.33 -0.65 -15.53
N TYR A 179 -6.96 -1.05 -14.31
CA TYR A 179 -6.06 -0.29 -13.44
C TYR A 179 -4.63 -0.27 -13.99
N LEU A 180 -4.13 -1.36 -14.59
CA LEU A 180 -2.82 -1.36 -15.26
C LEU A 180 -2.77 -0.34 -16.39
N PHE A 181 -3.83 -0.30 -17.20
CA PHE A 181 -3.96 0.67 -18.27
C PHE A 181 -4.02 2.11 -17.73
N PHE A 182 -4.89 2.40 -16.75
CA PHE A 182 -4.98 3.73 -16.17
C PHE A 182 -3.71 4.17 -15.43
N ALA A 183 -3.05 3.26 -14.71
CA ALA A 183 -1.77 3.53 -14.06
C ALA A 183 -0.73 3.92 -15.11
N GLY A 184 -0.62 3.14 -16.20
CA GLY A 184 0.37 3.39 -17.24
C GLY A 184 0.07 4.66 -18.05
N MET A 185 -1.19 4.91 -18.39
CA MET A 185 -1.61 6.16 -19.02
C MET A 185 -1.34 7.38 -18.14
N TYR A 186 -1.64 7.30 -16.84
CA TYR A 186 -1.40 8.42 -15.92
C TYR A 186 0.11 8.63 -15.67
N GLN A 187 0.88 7.55 -15.50
CA GLN A 187 2.36 7.59 -15.44
C GLN A 187 2.96 8.23 -16.70
N SER A 188 2.40 7.95 -17.88
CA SER A 188 2.87 8.51 -19.16
C SER A 188 2.77 10.03 -19.20
N LEU A 189 1.80 10.62 -18.49
CA LEU A 189 1.65 12.09 -18.44
C LEU A 189 2.86 12.77 -17.77
N PHE A 190 3.51 12.09 -16.80
CA PHE A 190 4.71 12.59 -16.13
C PHE A 190 5.90 12.66 -17.09
N ALA A 191 5.97 11.75 -18.07
CA ALA A 191 7.00 11.77 -19.10
C ALA A 191 6.68 12.74 -20.25
N LEU A 192 5.40 12.83 -20.66
CA LEU A 192 4.97 13.64 -21.80
C LEU A 192 4.86 15.14 -21.47
N PHE A 193 4.55 15.51 -20.22
CA PHE A 193 4.28 16.89 -19.85
C PHE A 193 5.11 17.33 -18.63
N PRO A 194 6.45 17.35 -18.73
CA PRO A 194 7.36 17.66 -17.62
C PRO A 194 7.22 19.10 -17.09
N SER A 195 6.56 19.99 -17.83
CA SER A 195 6.24 21.35 -17.37
C SER A 195 5.05 21.42 -16.40
N PHE A 196 4.20 20.39 -16.39
CA PHE A 196 3.00 20.34 -15.54
C PHE A 196 3.10 19.28 -14.45
N PHE A 197 3.75 18.16 -14.74
CA PHE A 197 3.94 17.04 -13.80
C PHE A 197 5.37 17.05 -13.24
N PRO A 198 5.56 16.70 -11.96
CA PRO A 198 6.89 16.64 -11.36
C PRO A 198 7.72 15.50 -11.97
N SER A 199 9.05 15.63 -11.96
CA SER A 199 9.97 14.57 -12.38
C SER A 199 10.23 13.56 -11.25
N PHE A 200 10.73 12.38 -11.61
CA PHE A 200 11.12 11.32 -10.68
C PHE A 200 12.61 11.03 -10.73
N GLY A 201 13.16 10.43 -9.66
CA GLY A 201 14.53 9.91 -9.60
C GLY A 201 15.61 10.96 -9.32
N GLY A 202 15.25 12.24 -9.16
CA GLY A 202 16.19 13.29 -8.77
C GLY A 202 16.55 13.24 -7.27
N PRO A 203 17.63 13.91 -6.83
CA PRO A 203 17.95 14.04 -5.41
C PRO A 203 16.91 14.90 -4.69
N THR A 204 16.59 14.57 -3.44
CA THR A 204 15.72 15.40 -2.60
C THR A 204 16.33 16.80 -2.39
N PRO A 205 15.62 17.89 -2.74
CA PRO A 205 16.05 19.26 -2.47
C PRO A 205 16.24 19.52 -0.97
N ASP A 206 17.20 20.37 -0.61
CA ASP A 206 17.52 20.62 0.81
C ASP A 206 16.39 21.34 1.56
N ASP A 207 15.55 22.10 0.86
CA ASP A 207 14.39 22.80 1.42
C ASP A 207 13.09 21.97 1.33
N TRP A 208 13.14 20.72 0.85
CA TRP A 208 11.98 19.86 0.61
C TRP A 208 11.09 19.71 1.86
N HIS A 209 11.71 19.59 3.03
CA HIS A 209 11.02 19.43 4.32
C HIS A 209 10.78 20.75 5.07
N SER A 210 10.94 21.91 4.41
CA SER A 210 10.81 23.21 5.07
C SER A 210 9.36 23.63 5.32
N TRP A 211 9.16 24.53 6.30
CA TRP A 211 7.86 25.16 6.56
C TRP A 211 7.34 26.02 5.41
N GLU A 212 8.21 26.42 4.50
CA GLU A 212 7.83 27.14 3.28
C GLU A 212 7.11 26.19 2.31
N GLN A 213 7.67 25.01 2.07
CA GLN A 213 7.06 24.02 1.17
C GLN A 213 5.71 23.50 1.68
N ILE A 214 5.52 23.41 3.01
CA ILE A 214 4.21 23.07 3.61
C ILE A 214 3.11 24.06 3.20
N ARG A 215 3.44 25.32 2.91
CA ARG A 215 2.47 26.36 2.56
C ARG A 215 2.41 26.64 1.06
N ASN A 216 3.27 25.99 0.28
CA ASN A 216 3.40 26.22 -1.15
C ASN A 216 2.29 25.51 -1.94
N PRO A 217 1.35 26.23 -2.60
CA PRO A 217 0.27 25.60 -3.35
C PRO A 217 0.75 24.77 -4.55
N TRP A 218 1.91 25.11 -5.12
CA TRP A 218 2.52 24.33 -6.20
C TRP A 218 3.00 22.97 -5.69
N MET A 219 3.62 22.94 -4.50
CA MET A 219 3.97 21.70 -3.82
C MET A 219 2.73 20.85 -3.53
N TRP A 220 1.61 21.47 -3.13
CA TRP A 220 0.36 20.74 -2.91
C TRP A 220 -0.18 20.13 -4.20
N LYS A 221 -0.13 20.86 -5.31
CA LYS A 221 -0.51 20.34 -6.63
C LYS A 221 0.34 19.12 -6.97
N ASP A 222 1.67 19.23 -6.91
CA ASP A 222 2.58 18.13 -7.26
C ASP A 222 2.38 16.92 -6.35
N THR A 223 2.23 17.15 -5.05
CA THR A 223 1.89 16.12 -4.06
C THR A 223 0.61 15.39 -4.42
N ILE A 224 -0.46 16.11 -4.79
CA ILE A 224 -1.73 15.49 -5.16
C ILE A 224 -1.59 14.68 -6.45
N LEU A 225 -0.87 15.20 -7.46
CA LEU A 225 -0.63 14.49 -8.71
C LEU A 225 0.10 13.17 -8.45
N VAL A 226 1.15 13.18 -7.63
CA VAL A 226 1.90 11.98 -7.23
C VAL A 226 1.06 11.06 -6.35
N ALA A 227 0.26 11.58 -5.42
CA ALA A 227 -0.60 10.78 -4.57
C ALA A 227 -1.67 10.02 -5.38
N ILE A 228 -2.22 10.64 -6.44
CA ILE A 228 -3.12 9.95 -7.39
C ILE A 228 -2.36 8.83 -8.10
N LEU A 229 -1.14 9.08 -8.58
CA LEU A 229 -0.31 8.07 -9.25
C LEU A 229 -0.08 6.88 -8.33
N PHE A 230 0.38 7.16 -7.11
CA PHE A 230 0.61 6.16 -6.07
C PHE A 230 -0.66 5.36 -5.75
N GLN A 231 -1.82 6.03 -5.62
CA GLN A 231 -3.10 5.36 -5.39
C GLN A 231 -3.50 4.44 -6.55
N VAL A 232 -3.30 4.85 -7.80
CA VAL A 232 -3.63 4.03 -8.97
C VAL A 232 -2.67 2.84 -9.10
N TYR A 233 -1.38 3.00 -8.78
CA TYR A 233 -0.44 1.90 -8.62
C TYR A 233 -0.91 0.90 -7.55
N LEU A 234 -1.20 1.37 -6.33
CA LEU A 234 -1.73 0.51 -5.26
C LEU A 234 -3.03 -0.18 -5.68
N GLY A 235 -3.89 0.51 -6.44
CA GLY A 235 -5.11 -0.05 -7.03
C GLY A 235 -4.82 -1.19 -8.00
N ALA A 236 -3.86 -1.01 -8.91
CA ALA A 236 -3.46 -2.03 -9.88
C ALA A 236 -2.90 -3.28 -9.19
N PHE A 237 -1.90 -3.12 -8.32
CA PHE A 237 -1.30 -4.24 -7.59
C PHE A 237 -2.30 -4.89 -6.63
N GLY A 238 -3.12 -4.08 -5.95
CA GLY A 238 -4.19 -4.55 -5.06
C GLY A 238 -5.23 -5.41 -5.78
N GLU A 239 -5.74 -4.95 -6.93
CA GLU A 239 -6.68 -5.74 -7.74
C GLU A 239 -6.03 -6.99 -8.33
N GLY A 240 -4.75 -6.94 -8.69
CA GLY A 240 -3.98 -8.12 -9.11
C GLY A 240 -3.91 -9.18 -8.01
N LEU A 241 -3.55 -8.77 -6.79
CA LEU A 241 -3.53 -9.64 -5.60
C LEU A 241 -4.91 -10.19 -5.27
N ILE A 242 -5.95 -9.36 -5.35
CA ILE A 242 -7.35 -9.77 -5.15
C ILE A 242 -7.77 -10.79 -6.20
N PHE A 243 -7.50 -10.53 -7.47
CA PHE A 243 -7.83 -11.43 -8.58
C PHE A 243 -7.16 -12.79 -8.37
N PHE A 244 -5.85 -12.82 -8.14
CA PHE A 244 -5.10 -14.05 -7.97
C PHE A 244 -5.51 -14.82 -6.71
N THR A 245 -5.66 -14.12 -5.58
CA THR A 245 -6.14 -14.73 -4.33
C THR A 245 -7.53 -15.33 -4.52
N THR A 246 -8.44 -14.62 -5.18
CA THR A 246 -9.81 -15.09 -5.45
C THR A 246 -9.80 -16.29 -6.39
N LEU A 247 -8.96 -16.29 -7.42
CA LEU A 247 -8.80 -17.39 -8.37
C LEU A 247 -8.31 -18.67 -7.68
N VAL A 248 -7.23 -18.56 -6.91
CA VAL A 248 -6.60 -19.72 -6.25
C VAL A 248 -7.46 -20.26 -5.11
N THR A 249 -8.06 -19.38 -4.30
CA THR A 249 -8.82 -19.79 -3.11
C THR A 249 -10.30 -20.04 -3.39
N GLN A 250 -10.83 -19.58 -4.53
CA GLN A 250 -12.26 -19.56 -4.88
C GLN A 250 -13.13 -18.84 -3.82
N LYS A 251 -12.55 -17.90 -3.07
CA LYS A 251 -13.19 -17.13 -2.01
C LYS A 251 -13.11 -15.65 -2.32
N GLN A 252 -14.18 -14.91 -2.01
CA GLN A 252 -14.18 -13.46 -2.20
C GLN A 252 -13.24 -12.78 -1.21
N THR A 253 -12.61 -11.70 -1.65
CA THR A 253 -11.79 -10.81 -0.82
C THR A 253 -12.48 -9.47 -0.61
N ILE A 254 -12.08 -8.74 0.43
CA ILE A 254 -12.42 -7.32 0.53
C ILE A 254 -11.80 -6.55 -0.65
N MET A 255 -12.39 -5.41 -0.99
CA MET A 255 -11.74 -4.45 -1.88
C MET A 255 -10.56 -3.80 -1.16
N LEU A 256 -9.52 -3.41 -1.89
CA LEU A 256 -8.44 -2.62 -1.31
C LEU A 256 -8.80 -1.14 -1.23
N MET A 257 -9.38 -0.58 -2.29
CA MET A 257 -9.73 0.83 -2.42
C MET A 257 -11.20 0.99 -2.82
N GLU A 258 -11.90 1.97 -2.26
CA GLU A 258 -13.29 2.32 -2.57
C GLU A 258 -13.43 3.79 -2.98
N ASN A 259 -12.86 4.13 -4.14
CA ASN A 259 -12.86 5.46 -4.76
C ASN A 259 -12.52 6.62 -3.78
N PRO A 260 -11.43 6.53 -3.00
CA PRO A 260 -11.12 7.53 -1.97
C PRO A 260 -10.92 8.94 -2.54
N MET A 261 -10.38 9.07 -3.75
CA MET A 261 -10.10 10.37 -4.38
C MET A 261 -11.32 11.07 -4.99
N PHE A 262 -12.46 10.38 -5.14
CA PHE A 262 -13.63 10.92 -5.86
C PHE A 262 -14.93 10.87 -5.07
N GLU A 263 -15.00 10.10 -3.98
CA GLU A 263 -16.24 9.91 -3.23
C GLU A 263 -16.11 10.12 -1.71
N SER A 264 -14.95 10.54 -1.23
CA SER A 264 -14.73 10.76 0.21
C SER A 264 -15.52 11.95 0.72
N LYS A 265 -16.31 11.70 1.77
CA LYS A 265 -17.21 12.70 2.36
C LYS A 265 -16.56 13.51 3.49
N SER A 266 -15.51 12.98 4.10
CA SER A 266 -14.75 13.57 5.20
C SER A 266 -13.41 12.83 5.38
N PRO A 267 -12.45 13.36 6.17
CA PRO A 267 -11.20 12.64 6.45
C PRO A 267 -11.40 11.25 7.07
N SER A 268 -12.37 11.09 7.97
CA SER A 268 -12.69 9.78 8.56
C SER A 268 -13.30 8.81 7.55
N ASP A 269 -14.04 9.30 6.56
CA ASP A 269 -14.55 8.49 5.45
C ASP A 269 -13.41 8.03 4.51
N PHE A 270 -12.50 8.95 4.18
CA PHE A 270 -11.33 8.67 3.36
C PHE A 270 -10.48 7.55 3.97
N TRP A 271 -9.97 7.75 5.20
CA TRP A 271 -9.05 6.80 5.85
C TRP A 271 -9.74 5.59 6.48
N GLY A 272 -11.01 5.73 6.87
CA GLY A 272 -11.73 4.71 7.62
C GLY A 272 -12.55 3.74 6.75
N ARG A 273 -12.92 4.15 5.53
CA ARG A 273 -13.87 3.39 4.69
C ARG A 273 -13.50 3.28 3.23
N ARG A 274 -12.46 3.98 2.75
CA ARG A 274 -12.19 4.05 1.31
C ARG A 274 -10.73 3.81 0.93
N TRP A 275 -9.80 4.27 1.75
CA TRP A 275 -8.37 4.07 1.55
C TRP A 275 -7.89 2.81 2.24
N ASN A 276 -7.31 1.89 1.47
CA ASN A 276 -6.62 0.68 1.94
C ASN A 276 -7.36 -0.06 3.06
N LEU A 277 -8.51 -0.66 2.72
CA LEU A 277 -9.38 -1.34 3.67
C LEU A 277 -8.72 -2.54 4.37
N LEU A 278 -7.71 -3.14 3.74
CA LEU A 278 -6.88 -4.17 4.35
C LEU A 278 -6.07 -3.60 5.52
N VAL A 279 -5.35 -2.50 5.32
CA VAL A 279 -4.58 -1.84 6.38
C VAL A 279 -5.52 -1.26 7.44
N HIS A 280 -6.67 -0.70 7.05
CA HIS A 280 -7.70 -0.27 8.01
C HIS A 280 -8.11 -1.44 8.93
N TYR A 281 -8.40 -2.61 8.35
CA TYR A 281 -8.75 -3.80 9.12
C TYR A 281 -7.61 -4.22 10.07
N CYS A 282 -6.37 -4.24 9.57
CA CYS A 282 -5.19 -4.58 10.34
C CYS A 282 -4.99 -3.62 11.53
N LEU A 283 -5.00 -2.32 11.31
CA LEU A 283 -4.86 -1.30 12.37
C LEU A 283 -6.02 -1.35 13.37
N LYS A 284 -7.23 -1.59 12.89
CA LYS A 284 -8.41 -1.68 13.78
C LYS A 284 -8.28 -2.83 14.77
N ASN A 285 -7.82 -4.00 14.33
CA ASN A 285 -7.73 -5.19 15.18
C ASN A 285 -6.38 -5.31 15.90
N GLY A 286 -5.29 -4.81 15.31
CA GLY A 286 -3.95 -4.85 15.86
C GLY A 286 -3.58 -3.66 16.74
N VAL A 287 -4.26 -2.51 16.63
CA VAL A 287 -3.93 -1.30 17.41
C VAL A 287 -5.16 -0.71 18.10
N TYR A 288 -6.18 -0.32 17.34
CA TYR A 288 -7.34 0.40 17.89
C TYR A 288 -8.04 -0.40 19.00
N LYS A 289 -8.45 -1.63 18.72
CA LYS A 289 -9.15 -2.49 19.69
C LYS A 289 -8.27 -2.82 20.91
N PRO A 290 -6.99 -3.20 20.78
CA PRO A 290 -6.07 -3.32 21.92
C PRO A 290 -6.00 -2.09 22.80
N VAL A 291 -5.80 -0.89 22.24
CA VAL A 291 -5.74 0.36 23.02
C VAL A 291 -7.04 0.60 23.77
N ARG A 292 -8.20 0.37 23.12
CA ARG A 292 -9.52 0.47 23.78
C ARG A 292 -9.68 -0.54 24.92
N LYS A 293 -9.19 -1.77 24.76
CA LYS A 293 -9.23 -2.82 25.78
C LYS A 293 -8.36 -2.48 26.99
N MET A 294 -7.25 -1.78 26.78
CA MET A 294 -6.35 -1.31 27.84
C MET A 294 -6.85 -0.04 28.54
N GLY A 295 -8.08 0.43 28.26
CA GLY A 295 -8.67 1.60 28.90
C GLY A 295 -8.45 2.93 28.16
N GLY A 296 -7.80 2.91 26.99
CA GLY A 296 -7.63 4.10 26.16
C GLY A 296 -8.95 4.67 25.64
N THR A 297 -9.03 5.99 25.52
CA THR A 297 -10.19 6.68 24.94
C THR A 297 -10.31 6.43 23.44
N ALA A 298 -11.45 6.81 22.83
CA ALA A 298 -11.61 6.73 21.36
C ALA A 298 -10.54 7.56 20.64
N LEU A 299 -10.27 8.76 21.14
CA LEU A 299 -9.27 9.66 20.59
C LEU A 299 -7.86 9.06 20.70
N MET A 300 -7.50 8.51 21.86
CA MET A 300 -6.22 7.81 22.02
C MET A 300 -6.09 6.66 21.04
N ALA A 301 -7.13 5.85 20.88
CA ALA A 301 -7.09 4.72 19.94
C ALA A 301 -6.94 5.17 18.47
N VAL A 302 -7.55 6.30 18.07
CA VAL A 302 -7.34 6.91 16.74
C VAL A 302 -5.90 7.39 16.60
N LEU A 303 -5.41 8.21 17.53
CA LEU A 303 -4.04 8.74 17.51
C LEU A 303 -3.00 7.61 17.48
N SER A 304 -3.15 6.58 18.32
CA SER A 304 -2.27 5.41 18.33
C SER A 304 -2.32 4.63 17.02
N SER A 305 -3.48 4.51 16.37
CA SER A 305 -3.59 3.80 15.08
C SER A 305 -2.86 4.55 13.96
N PHE A 306 -3.01 5.88 13.91
CA PHE A 306 -2.30 6.71 12.92
C PHE A 306 -0.79 6.77 13.21
N LEU A 307 -0.39 6.91 14.47
CA LEU A 307 1.02 6.86 14.86
C LEU A 307 1.64 5.50 14.51
N ALA A 308 0.95 4.40 14.80
CA ALA A 308 1.42 3.07 14.42
C ALA A 308 1.56 2.93 12.89
N SER A 309 0.62 3.48 12.11
CA SER A 309 0.74 3.55 10.65
C SER A 309 1.95 4.36 10.21
N GLY A 310 2.21 5.51 10.83
CA GLY A 310 3.37 6.36 10.55
C GLY A 310 4.69 5.66 10.86
N LEU A 311 4.85 5.10 12.05
CA LEU A 311 6.04 4.33 12.46
C LEU A 311 6.27 3.13 11.55
N PHE A 312 5.19 2.52 11.07
CA PHE A 312 5.27 1.43 10.11
C PHE A 312 5.85 1.92 8.77
N HIS A 313 5.46 3.12 8.32
CA HIS A 313 6.06 3.75 7.15
C HIS A 313 7.55 4.08 7.36
N GLU A 314 7.93 4.58 8.53
CA GLU A 314 9.34 4.81 8.90
C GLU A 314 10.18 3.51 8.90
N TRP A 315 9.55 2.36 9.10
CA TRP A 315 10.22 1.06 9.04
C TRP A 315 10.34 0.52 7.59
N ILE A 316 9.27 0.60 6.79
CA ILE A 316 9.30 0.06 5.43
C ILE A 316 10.11 0.92 4.45
N LEU A 317 10.11 2.25 4.60
CA LEU A 317 10.76 3.12 3.63
C LEU A 317 12.28 2.86 3.54
N PRO A 318 13.03 2.78 4.65
CA PRO A 318 14.44 2.40 4.59
C PRO A 318 14.68 0.99 4.05
N THR A 319 13.69 0.10 4.13
CA THR A 319 13.82 -1.24 3.56
C THR A 319 13.79 -1.20 2.03
N VAL A 320 12.79 -0.49 1.49
CA VAL A 320 12.56 -0.40 0.04
C VAL A 320 13.59 0.52 -0.61
N PHE A 321 13.96 1.60 0.06
CA PHE A 321 14.81 2.69 -0.44
C PHE A 321 16.18 2.73 0.25
N HIS A 322 16.73 1.56 0.59
CA HIS A 322 17.98 1.42 1.36
C HIS A 322 19.22 2.06 0.70
N ASP A 323 19.16 2.29 -0.61
CA ASP A 323 20.17 2.95 -1.43
C ASP A 323 20.03 4.48 -1.46
N ASN A 324 18.93 5.03 -0.93
CA ASN A 324 18.74 6.47 -0.85
C ASN A 324 19.51 7.05 0.34
N ALA A 325 20.58 7.79 0.06
CA ALA A 325 21.45 8.39 1.07
C ALA A 325 20.79 9.48 1.93
N LYS A 326 19.64 10.04 1.53
CA LYS A 326 18.96 11.15 2.22
C LYS A 326 17.61 10.76 2.87
N LEU A 327 17.46 9.52 3.33
CA LEU A 327 16.26 9.13 4.07
C LEU A 327 16.07 9.98 5.34
N THR A 328 14.98 10.75 5.37
CA THR A 328 14.64 11.59 6.52
C THR A 328 13.60 10.88 7.38
N PHE A 329 13.97 10.55 8.62
CA PHE A 329 13.08 9.88 9.57
C PHE A 329 12.10 10.86 10.23
N GLY A 330 10.90 10.37 10.52
CA GLY A 330 9.84 11.07 11.26
C GLY A 330 8.87 11.88 10.38
N THR A 331 9.23 12.13 9.12
CA THR A 331 8.42 12.89 8.15
C THR A 331 7.10 12.20 7.85
N THR A 332 7.12 10.88 7.63
CA THR A 332 5.90 10.10 7.41
C THR A 332 5.06 9.97 8.67
N SER A 333 5.71 9.80 9.83
CA SER A 333 5.00 9.80 11.11
C SER A 333 4.25 11.10 11.35
N LEU A 334 4.87 12.24 11.05
CA LEU A 334 4.23 13.56 11.15
C LEU A 334 3.07 13.71 10.16
N PHE A 335 3.19 13.18 8.94
CA PHE A 335 2.07 13.12 7.99
C PHE A 335 0.86 12.36 8.57
N PHE A 336 1.05 11.16 9.13
CA PHE A 336 -0.08 10.41 9.68
C PHE A 336 -0.64 11.04 10.96
N VAL A 337 0.19 11.67 11.79
CA VAL A 337 -0.30 12.45 12.95
C VAL A 337 -1.18 13.61 12.47
N TRP A 338 -0.79 14.30 11.39
CA TRP A 338 -1.62 15.33 10.79
C TRP A 338 -2.98 14.80 10.32
N GLN A 339 -3.01 13.64 9.67
CA GLN A 339 -4.29 12.98 9.30
C GLN A 339 -5.15 12.68 10.53
N ALA A 340 -4.53 12.26 11.65
CA ALA A 340 -5.24 12.03 12.90
C ALA A 340 -5.81 13.32 13.50
N VAL A 341 -5.09 14.44 13.38
CA VAL A 341 -5.58 15.76 13.79
C VAL A 341 -6.80 16.16 12.96
N LEU A 342 -6.77 15.99 11.64
CA LEU A 342 -7.92 16.29 10.75
C LEU A 342 -9.17 15.50 11.17
N ILE A 343 -9.03 14.21 11.45
CA ILE A 343 -10.14 13.37 11.94
C ILE A 343 -10.58 13.82 13.35
N SER A 344 -9.66 14.18 14.23
CA SER A 344 -9.99 14.66 15.57
C SER A 344 -10.79 15.96 15.53
N VAL A 345 -10.43 16.87 14.61
CA VAL A 345 -11.17 18.11 14.34
C VAL A 345 -12.56 17.80 13.77
N GLU A 346 -12.70 16.83 12.85
CA GLU A 346 -14.00 16.37 12.33
C GLU A 346 -14.95 15.90 13.44
N TYR A 347 -14.45 15.25 14.49
CA TYR A 347 -15.27 14.80 15.62
C TYR A 347 -15.44 15.83 16.75
N SER A 348 -14.77 16.97 16.66
CA SER A 348 -14.82 18.04 17.66
C SER A 348 -16.17 18.79 17.65
N PRO A 349 -16.51 19.51 18.73
CA PRO A 349 -17.72 20.36 18.76
C PRO A 349 -17.76 21.41 17.64
N LEU A 350 -16.61 21.86 17.14
CA LEU A 350 -16.51 22.84 16.05
C LEU A 350 -17.16 22.30 14.76
N ALA A 351 -16.94 21.03 14.44
CA ALA A 351 -17.49 20.40 13.25
C ALA A 351 -19.00 20.11 13.37
N LYS A 352 -19.51 19.98 14.60
CA LYS A 352 -20.94 19.75 14.89
C LYS A 352 -21.76 21.03 14.90
N ASN A 353 -21.10 22.20 14.87
CA ASN A 353 -21.78 23.48 14.80
C ASN A 353 -22.11 23.81 13.33
N ASP A 354 -23.39 23.79 12.98
CA ASP A 354 -23.89 24.12 11.64
C ASP A 354 -23.51 25.51 11.13
N LYS A 355 -23.18 26.43 12.04
CA LYS A 355 -22.74 27.79 11.71
C LYS A 355 -21.21 27.89 11.52
N SER A 356 -20.46 26.82 11.78
CA SER A 356 -19.00 26.80 11.57
C SER A 356 -18.67 26.55 10.10
N PHE A 357 -17.42 26.86 9.72
CA PHE A 357 -16.90 26.54 8.40
C PHE A 357 -17.05 25.05 8.05
N LEU A 358 -16.80 24.16 9.01
CA LEU A 358 -16.92 22.70 8.82
C LEU A 358 -18.39 22.26 8.67
N GLY A 359 -19.29 22.89 9.43
CA GLY A 359 -20.74 22.71 9.25
C GLY A 359 -21.22 23.12 7.86
N PHE A 360 -20.72 24.24 7.34
CA PHE A 360 -20.97 24.68 5.96
C PHE A 360 -20.41 23.70 4.92
N VAL A 361 -19.15 23.28 5.07
CA VAL A 361 -18.49 22.32 4.15
C VAL A 361 -19.28 21.02 4.04
N SER A 362 -19.90 20.54 5.12
CA SER A 362 -20.71 19.31 5.11
C SER A 362 -21.92 19.38 4.15
N LYS A 363 -22.40 20.59 3.83
CA LYS A 363 -23.55 20.87 2.95
C LYS A 363 -23.16 21.08 1.49
N LEU A 364 -21.86 21.17 1.17
CA LEU A 364 -21.38 21.35 -0.20
C LEU A 364 -21.61 20.08 -1.06
N PRO A 365 -21.67 20.22 -2.40
CA PRO A 365 -21.73 19.07 -3.30
C PRO A 365 -20.55 18.11 -3.09
N LEU A 366 -20.80 16.81 -3.31
CA LEU A 366 -19.82 15.75 -3.07
C LEU A 366 -18.44 16.01 -3.74
N PRO A 367 -18.35 16.42 -5.02
CA PRO A 367 -17.05 16.65 -5.64
C PRO A 367 -16.22 17.73 -4.92
N VAL A 368 -16.88 18.79 -4.45
CA VAL A 368 -16.23 19.88 -3.71
C VAL A 368 -15.76 19.38 -2.34
N ARG A 369 -16.59 18.60 -1.65
CA ARG A 369 -16.22 18.00 -0.36
C ARG A 369 -15.03 17.08 -0.49
N THR A 370 -15.03 16.21 -1.50
CA THR A 370 -13.91 15.30 -1.73
C THR A 370 -12.63 16.05 -2.07
N ALA A 371 -12.71 17.09 -2.92
CA ALA A 371 -11.56 17.95 -3.21
C ALA A 371 -11.00 18.59 -1.93
N LEU A 372 -11.86 19.13 -1.06
CA LEU A 372 -11.43 19.69 0.22
C LEU A 372 -10.78 18.65 1.15
N VAL A 373 -11.29 17.42 1.19
CA VAL A 373 -10.66 16.32 1.95
C VAL A 373 -9.26 16.02 1.42
N VAL A 374 -9.10 15.86 0.11
CA VAL A 374 -7.80 15.57 -0.51
C VAL A 374 -6.81 16.73 -0.29
N ILE A 375 -7.24 17.96 -0.53
CA ILE A 375 -6.41 19.17 -0.34
C ILE A 375 -6.00 19.32 1.12
N SER A 376 -6.87 18.99 2.08
CA SER A 376 -6.53 19.09 3.51
C SER A 376 -5.36 18.17 3.93
N GLY A 377 -5.13 17.07 3.20
CA GLY A 377 -3.99 16.18 3.44
C GLY A 377 -2.69 16.62 2.74
N ALA A 378 -2.76 17.51 1.75
CA ALA A 378 -1.63 17.91 0.92
C ALA A 378 -0.47 18.64 1.64
N PRO A 379 -0.70 19.48 2.69
CA PRO A 379 0.38 20.27 3.30
C PRO A 379 1.59 19.45 3.77
N LEU A 380 1.36 18.22 4.25
CA LEU A 380 2.44 17.31 4.66
C LEU A 380 2.54 16.09 3.72
N GLY A 381 1.85 16.07 2.59
CA GLY A 381 1.88 14.91 1.70
C GLY A 381 3.22 14.73 0.99
N HIS A 382 3.93 15.82 0.64
CA HIS A 382 5.28 15.75 0.06
C HIS A 382 6.31 15.07 0.98
N TRP A 383 6.10 15.13 2.30
CA TRP A 383 6.90 14.41 3.30
C TRP A 383 6.66 12.90 3.25
N PHE A 384 5.43 12.49 2.91
CA PHE A 384 5.09 11.08 2.75
C PHE A 384 5.59 10.51 1.42
N VAL A 385 5.49 11.28 0.33
CA VAL A 385 5.86 10.79 -1.00
C VAL A 385 7.35 10.98 -1.34
N ASP A 386 8.13 11.65 -0.50
CA ASP A 386 9.55 11.98 -0.71
C ASP A 386 10.36 10.79 -1.25
N SER A 387 10.39 9.66 -0.52
CA SER A 387 11.17 8.49 -0.92
C SER A 387 10.69 7.84 -2.21
N TYR A 388 9.42 8.03 -2.61
CA TYR A 388 8.90 7.50 -3.88
C TYR A 388 9.24 8.41 -5.06
N VAL A 389 9.25 9.73 -4.84
CA VAL A 389 9.55 10.73 -5.86
C VAL A 389 11.05 10.78 -6.15
N HIS A 390 11.87 10.78 -5.11
CA HIS A 390 13.33 10.90 -5.19
C HIS A 390 14.02 9.53 -5.17
N SER A 391 13.41 8.55 -5.83
CA SER A 391 13.99 7.23 -6.06
C SER A 391 13.54 6.67 -7.42
N GLU A 392 14.06 5.49 -7.76
CA GLU A 392 13.70 4.78 -8.98
C GLU A 392 12.35 4.03 -8.89
N PHE A 393 11.52 4.28 -7.85
CA PHE A 393 10.25 3.58 -7.67
C PHE A 393 9.32 3.66 -8.88
N PHE A 394 9.00 4.87 -9.34
CA PHE A 394 8.12 5.06 -10.50
C PHE A 394 8.80 4.77 -11.84
N PRO A 395 10.08 5.14 -12.06
CA PRO A 395 10.82 4.71 -13.26
C PRO A 395 10.83 3.19 -13.45
N GLN A 396 11.25 2.42 -12.44
CA GLN A 396 11.20 0.96 -12.49
C GLN A 396 9.74 0.44 -12.53
N GLY A 397 8.83 1.13 -11.86
CA GLY A 397 7.39 0.86 -11.85
C GLY A 397 6.74 0.86 -13.23
N GLN A 398 7.28 1.63 -14.19
CA GLN A 398 6.77 1.62 -15.56
C GLN A 398 6.81 0.22 -16.18
N MET A 399 7.72 -0.67 -15.77
CA MET A 399 7.93 -2.01 -16.35
C MET A 399 6.73 -2.93 -16.20
N VAL A 400 5.98 -2.73 -15.13
CA VAL A 400 4.80 -3.54 -14.83
C VAL A 400 3.52 -2.98 -15.45
N LEU A 401 3.60 -1.83 -16.16
CA LEU A 401 2.46 -1.10 -16.69
C LEU A 401 2.42 -1.08 -18.22
N MET A 402 1.24 -0.76 -18.76
CA MET A 402 1.07 -0.42 -20.17
C MET A 402 1.28 1.10 -20.33
N ALA A 403 2.48 1.54 -20.70
CA ALA A 403 2.87 2.95 -20.62
C ALA A 403 3.53 3.45 -21.91
N ILE A 404 3.44 4.76 -22.12
CA ILE A 404 4.19 5.49 -23.14
C ILE A 404 5.52 5.91 -22.53
N LEU A 405 6.61 5.52 -23.17
CA LEU A 405 7.99 5.75 -22.73
C LEU A 405 8.85 6.27 -23.87
N LEU A 406 9.99 6.87 -23.53
CA LEU A 406 10.98 7.28 -24.51
C LEU A 406 11.63 6.05 -25.16
N THR A 407 11.67 6.00 -26.49
CA THR A 407 12.23 4.84 -27.21
C THR A 407 13.72 4.67 -27.01
N ASP A 408 14.45 5.75 -26.72
CA ASP A 408 15.90 5.73 -26.50
C ASP A 408 16.26 5.27 -25.06
N LYS A 409 15.25 5.06 -24.21
CA LYS A 409 15.36 4.66 -22.80
C LYS A 409 14.51 3.43 -22.44
N ALA A 410 14.09 2.61 -23.42
CA ALA A 410 13.10 1.54 -23.24
C ALA A 410 13.56 0.16 -23.72
#